data_AF-A0A4Q6BDP8-F1
#
_entry.id   AF-A0A4Q6BDP8-F1
#
_cell.length_a   1.000
_cell.length_b   1.000
_cell.length_c   1.000
_cell.angle_alpha   90.00
_cell.angle_beta   90.00
_cell.angle_gamma   90.00
#
_symmetry.space_group_name_H-M   'P 1'
#
loop_
_entity.id
_entity.type
_entity.pdbx_description
1 polymer ?
#
loop_
_entity_poly.entity_id
_entity_poly.type
_entity_poly.pdbx_seq_one_letter_code
_entity_poly.pdbx_strand_id
1 'polypeptide(L)'
;MTHYYTIEKPSQAEYKDRGSRFLAYAFPIQTVEDYKKGLKALKEEHPKAAHHCSAYRLGTDSNTFRASDDGEPAGSAGKPILGQIDSKSLTNTAVVVVRYFGGTLLGVPGLINAYKTAASLALQLTPIVEKPVLVIFELQYEYNLMNDVMIFVKR
;
A
#
# COMPACT_ATOMS: atom_id res chain seq x y z
N MET A 1 -2.71 -7.74 -19.12
CA MET A 1 -3.16 -8.10 -17.75
C MET A 1 -4.65 -7.77 -17.67
N THR A 2 -5.52 -8.75 -17.42
CA THR A 2 -6.99 -8.56 -17.40
C THR A 2 -7.55 -8.30 -16.01
N HIS A 3 -6.80 -8.69 -14.97
CA HIS A 3 -7.17 -8.52 -13.57
C HIS A 3 -5.96 -8.05 -12.76
N TYR A 4 -6.20 -7.43 -11.60
CA TYR A 4 -5.18 -7.04 -10.63
C TYR A 4 -5.65 -7.36 -9.20
N TYR A 5 -4.69 -7.53 -8.30
CA TYR A 5 -4.98 -7.76 -6.88
C TYR A 5 -4.79 -6.47 -6.07
N THR A 6 -5.68 -6.24 -5.12
CA THR A 6 -5.64 -5.09 -4.21
C THR A 6 -6.28 -5.44 -2.87
N ILE A 7 -6.32 -4.49 -1.95
CA ILE A 7 -7.08 -4.56 -0.71
C ILE A 7 -8.20 -3.52 -0.76
N GLU A 8 -9.32 -3.73 -0.07
CA GLU A 8 -10.43 -2.74 -0.03
C GLU A 8 -10.60 -2.09 1.33
N LYS A 9 -10.07 -2.73 2.37
CA LYS A 9 -10.19 -2.27 3.74
C LYS A 9 -8.81 -2.05 4.33
N PRO A 10 -8.63 -0.99 5.14
CA PRO A 10 -7.41 -0.83 5.89
C PRO A 10 -7.25 -1.94 6.92
N SER A 11 -6.01 -2.24 7.27
CA SER A 11 -5.65 -3.14 8.36
C SER A 11 -4.44 -2.63 9.11
N GLN A 12 -4.31 -3.06 10.36
CA GLN A 12 -3.18 -2.70 11.20
C GLN A 12 -2.64 -3.91 11.96
N ALA A 13 -1.33 -3.95 12.17
CA ALA A 13 -0.67 -4.96 12.97
C ALA A 13 0.48 -4.35 13.79
N GLU A 14 0.77 -4.96 14.93
CA GLU A 14 1.92 -4.60 15.75
C GLU A 14 2.95 -5.75 15.77
N TYR A 15 4.22 -5.40 15.57
CA TYR A 15 5.36 -6.29 15.78
C TYR A 15 6.33 -5.67 16.79
N LYS A 16 6.91 -6.48 17.68
CA LYS A 16 7.87 -6.04 18.69
C LYS A 16 9.17 -6.83 18.57
N ASP A 17 10.30 -6.14 18.66
CA ASP A 17 11.63 -6.75 18.65
C ASP A 17 12.61 -5.89 19.46
N ARG A 18 13.32 -6.50 20.42
CA ARG A 18 14.29 -5.85 21.32
C ARG A 18 13.82 -4.50 21.88
N GLY A 19 12.57 -4.48 22.37
CA GLY A 19 11.92 -3.30 22.95
C GLY A 19 11.38 -2.29 21.93
N SER A 20 11.78 -2.38 20.66
CA SER A 20 11.21 -1.54 19.59
C SER A 20 9.82 -2.04 19.22
N ARG A 21 8.93 -1.10 18.89
CA ARG A 21 7.57 -1.38 18.41
C ARG A 21 7.42 -0.91 16.98
N PHE A 22 6.82 -1.73 16.14
CA PHE A 22 6.55 -1.46 14.73
C PHE A 22 5.05 -1.61 14.49
N LEU A 23 4.37 -0.49 14.29
CA LEU A 23 2.94 -0.45 13.99
C LEU A 23 2.78 -0.31 12.47
N ALA A 24 2.36 -1.38 11.81
CA ALA A 24 2.14 -1.41 10.39
C ALA A 24 0.68 -1.12 10.06
N TYR A 25 0.45 -0.23 9.10
CA TYR A 25 -0.85 0.16 8.57
C TYR A 25 -0.85 -0.11 7.08
N ALA A 26 -1.73 -0.98 6.61
CA ALA A 26 -1.97 -1.21 5.20
C ALA A 26 -3.32 -0.57 4.82
N PHE A 27 -3.38 0.13 3.68
CA PHE A 27 -4.63 0.76 3.23
C PHE A 27 -4.69 0.90 1.69
N PRO A 28 -5.90 0.86 1.12
CA PRO A 28 -6.09 1.08 -0.31
C PRO A 28 -5.78 2.52 -0.71
N ILE A 29 -5.22 2.69 -1.90
CA ILE A 29 -4.97 4.01 -2.51
C ILE A 29 -5.37 3.98 -3.99
N GLN A 30 -5.93 5.07 -4.50
CA GLN A 30 -6.20 5.23 -5.94
C GLN A 30 -5.26 6.24 -6.59
N THR A 31 -4.67 7.11 -5.79
CA THR A 31 -3.77 8.16 -6.22
C THR A 31 -2.58 8.30 -5.27
N VAL A 32 -1.53 8.96 -5.74
CA VAL A 32 -0.40 9.37 -4.89
C VAL A 32 -0.87 10.32 -3.78
N GLU A 33 -1.94 11.07 -3.98
CA GLU A 33 -2.49 11.98 -2.99
C GLU A 33 -3.16 11.25 -1.83
N ASP A 34 -3.84 10.12 -2.10
CA ASP A 34 -4.40 9.26 -1.05
C ASP A 34 -3.31 8.73 -0.13
N TYR A 35 -2.18 8.29 -0.72
CA TYR A 35 -1.00 7.88 0.03
C TYR A 35 -0.46 9.02 0.92
N LYS A 36 -0.31 10.23 0.37
CA LYS A 36 0.18 11.38 1.14
C LYS A 36 -0.74 11.74 2.28
N LYS A 37 -2.06 11.70 2.07
CA LYS A 37 -3.07 11.92 3.10
C LYS A 37 -2.95 10.87 4.22
N GLY A 38 -2.86 9.59 3.87
CA GLY A 38 -2.69 8.51 4.85
C GLY A 38 -1.39 8.64 5.65
N LEU A 39 -0.27 8.91 4.98
CA LEU A 39 1.01 9.14 5.65
C LEU A 39 0.96 10.35 6.60
N LYS A 40 0.34 11.45 6.15
CA LYS A 40 0.20 12.66 6.98
C LYS A 40 -0.64 12.37 8.22
N ALA A 41 -1.78 11.70 8.07
CA ALA A 41 -2.63 11.33 9.20
C ALA A 41 -1.88 10.48 10.23
N LEU A 42 -1.10 9.49 9.77
CA LEU A 42 -0.29 8.66 10.68
C LEU A 42 0.84 9.44 11.36
N LYS A 43 1.45 10.43 10.68
CA LYS A 43 2.43 11.33 11.31
C LYS A 43 1.80 12.21 12.40
N GLU A 44 0.56 12.64 12.19
CA GLU A 44 -0.23 13.42 13.17
C GLU A 44 -0.71 12.55 14.34
N GLU A 45 -1.07 11.29 14.10
CA GLU A 45 -1.45 10.32 15.13
C GLU A 45 -0.25 9.86 15.98
N HIS A 46 0.93 9.76 15.37
CA HIS A 46 2.16 9.25 16.00
C HIS A 46 3.31 10.28 16.04
N PRO A 47 3.13 11.48 16.63
CA PRO A 47 4.13 12.54 16.59
C PRO A 47 5.41 12.21 17.35
N LYS A 48 5.38 11.21 18.24
CA LYS A 48 6.53 10.73 19.04
C LYS A 48 7.27 9.54 18.41
N ALA A 49 6.82 9.04 17.26
CA ALA A 49 7.50 7.94 16.59
C ALA A 49 8.83 8.42 16.00
N ALA A 50 9.81 7.51 15.95
CA ALA A 50 11.14 7.82 15.41
C ALA A 50 11.10 7.90 13.88
N HIS A 51 10.39 6.96 13.25
CA HIS A 51 10.33 6.82 11.80
C HIS A 51 8.94 6.36 11.34
N HIS A 52 8.53 6.84 10.17
CA HIS A 52 7.32 6.49 9.43
C HIS A 52 7.71 5.94 8.06
N CYS A 53 8.43 4.83 8.07
CA CYS A 53 8.89 4.17 6.85
C CYS A 53 7.69 3.64 6.08
N SER A 54 7.75 3.65 4.76
CA SER A 54 6.56 3.40 3.95
C SER A 54 6.89 2.90 2.55
N ALA A 55 5.92 2.23 1.96
CA ALA A 55 5.95 1.87 0.55
C ALA A 55 4.55 1.84 -0.04
N TYR A 56 4.46 1.99 -1.35
CA TYR A 56 3.22 1.74 -2.08
C TYR A 56 3.51 1.23 -3.49
N ARG A 57 2.51 0.58 -4.07
CA ARG A 57 2.41 0.28 -5.50
C ARG A 57 1.07 0.77 -6.01
N LEU A 58 1.08 1.41 -7.17
CA LEU A 58 -0.07 2.07 -7.77
C LEU A 58 -0.14 1.74 -9.26
N GLY A 59 -1.37 1.56 -9.76
CA GLY A 59 -1.64 1.33 -11.17
C GLY A 59 -1.50 -0.14 -11.59
N THR A 60 -2.13 -0.48 -12.70
CA THR A 60 -2.18 -1.84 -13.25
C THR A 60 -0.96 -2.18 -14.10
N ASP A 61 -0.15 -1.18 -14.48
CA ASP A 61 1.12 -1.35 -15.18
C ASP A 61 2.29 -1.61 -14.21
N SER A 62 2.05 -1.54 -12.90
CA SER A 62 3.04 -1.80 -11.85
C SER A 62 4.30 -0.90 -11.92
N ASN A 63 4.28 0.21 -12.66
CA ASN A 63 5.47 1.06 -12.78
C ASN A 63 5.53 2.15 -11.72
N THR A 64 4.39 2.50 -11.11
CA THR A 64 4.32 3.55 -10.11
C THR A 64 4.46 2.96 -8.72
N PHE A 65 5.63 3.15 -8.11
CA PHE A 65 5.90 2.69 -6.75
C PHE A 65 6.75 3.70 -5.98
N ARG A 66 6.75 3.55 -4.65
CA ARG A 66 7.67 4.27 -3.77
C ARG A 66 8.08 3.35 -2.62
N ALA A 67 9.32 3.52 -2.18
CA ALA A 67 9.85 2.96 -0.95
C ALA A 67 10.62 4.07 -0.22
N SER A 68 10.31 4.29 1.05
CA SER A 68 10.87 5.36 1.88
C SER A 68 11.35 4.80 3.21
N ASP A 69 12.63 5.02 3.51
CA ASP A 69 13.24 4.61 4.78
C ASP A 69 13.03 5.65 5.90
N ASP A 70 12.53 6.86 5.60
CA ASP A 70 12.20 7.92 6.60
C ASP A 70 13.27 8.15 7.69
N GLY A 71 14.55 8.11 7.31
CA GLY A 71 15.68 8.32 8.23
C GLY A 71 16.30 7.03 8.78
N GLU A 72 15.71 5.87 8.55
CA GLU A 72 16.38 4.58 8.76
C GLU A 72 17.55 4.40 7.78
N PRO A 73 18.52 3.50 8.07
CA PRO A 73 19.57 3.14 7.13
C PRO A 73 19.00 2.75 5.75
N ALA A 74 19.66 3.21 4.69
CA ALA A 74 19.17 3.06 3.33
C ALA A 74 18.86 1.59 2.96
N GLY A 75 17.65 1.35 2.47
CA GLY A 75 17.15 0.04 2.06
C GLY A 75 16.75 -0.88 3.22
N SER A 76 16.81 -0.44 4.47
CA SER A 76 16.50 -1.28 5.64
C SER A 76 15.02 -1.33 6.01
N ALA A 77 14.19 -0.44 5.47
CA ALA A 77 12.77 -0.35 5.82
C ALA A 77 11.84 -0.31 4.60
N GLY A 78 11.94 0.73 3.76
CA GLY A 78 11.03 0.94 2.63
C GLY A 78 11.05 -0.20 1.61
N LYS A 79 12.24 -0.71 1.25
CA LYS A 79 12.39 -1.84 0.33
C LYS A 79 11.77 -3.14 0.88
N PRO A 80 12.05 -3.54 2.14
CA PRO A 80 11.37 -4.66 2.78
C PRO A 80 9.83 -4.55 2.78
N ILE A 81 9.28 -3.37 3.06
CA ILE A 81 7.83 -3.12 3.02
C ILE A 81 7.30 -3.30 1.59
N LEU A 82 7.94 -2.67 0.60
CA LEU A 82 7.55 -2.82 -0.81
C LEU A 82 7.60 -4.29 -1.26
N GLY A 83 8.62 -5.02 -0.84
CA GLY A 83 8.76 -6.43 -1.15
C GLY A 83 7.60 -7.30 -0.61
N GLN A 84 6.91 -6.89 0.46
CA GLN A 84 5.70 -7.58 0.94
C GLN A 84 4.45 -7.25 0.13
N ILE A 85 4.35 -6.03 -0.41
CA ILE A 85 3.30 -5.66 -1.37
C ILE A 85 3.49 -6.48 -2.65
N ASP A 86 4.72 -6.52 -3.15
CA ASP A 86 5.08 -7.21 -4.39
C ASP A 86 4.96 -8.73 -4.29
N SER A 87 5.35 -9.34 -3.16
CA SER A 87 5.22 -10.79 -2.95
C SER A 87 3.77 -11.28 -2.94
N LYS A 88 2.80 -10.39 -2.66
CA LYS A 88 1.37 -10.65 -2.75
C LYS A 88 0.76 -10.17 -4.07
N SER A 89 1.58 -9.69 -5.00
CA SER A 89 1.17 -9.13 -6.30
C SER A 89 0.11 -8.02 -6.18
N LEU A 90 0.18 -7.23 -5.11
CA LEU A 90 -0.77 -6.16 -4.83
C LEU A 90 -0.40 -4.88 -5.57
N THR A 91 -1.43 -4.19 -6.07
CA THR A 91 -1.34 -2.79 -6.49
C THR A 91 -2.43 -1.97 -5.81
N ASN A 92 -2.42 -0.65 -6.02
CA ASN A 92 -3.34 0.30 -5.41
C ASN A 92 -3.36 0.16 -3.88
N THR A 93 -2.20 -0.11 -3.31
CA THR A 93 -2.02 -0.45 -1.89
C THR A 93 -0.80 0.29 -1.34
N ALA A 94 -0.97 0.91 -0.18
CA ALA A 94 0.11 1.50 0.59
C ALA A 94 0.28 0.76 1.92
N VAL A 95 1.52 0.71 2.41
CA VAL A 95 1.86 0.28 3.77
C VAL A 95 2.77 1.32 4.41
N VAL A 96 2.41 1.75 5.62
CA VAL A 96 3.23 2.63 6.46
C VAL A 96 3.54 1.88 7.75
N VAL A 97 4.81 1.85 8.14
CA VAL A 97 5.26 1.25 9.39
C VAL A 97 5.83 2.34 10.29
N VAL A 98 5.13 2.59 11.38
CA VAL A 98 5.50 3.55 12.42
C VAL A 98 6.38 2.83 13.45
N ARG A 99 7.59 3.33 13.64
CA ARG A 99 8.55 2.74 14.58
C ARG A 99 8.71 3.60 15.83
N TYR A 100 8.56 2.97 17.00
CA TYR A 100 9.03 3.50 18.28
C TYR A 100 10.34 2.80 18.67
N PHE A 101 11.38 3.59 18.96
CA PHE A 101 12.68 3.05 19.37
C PHE A 101 12.61 2.45 20.77
N GLY A 102 13.20 1.27 20.93
CA GLY A 102 13.14 0.48 22.16
C GLY A 102 14.33 0.58 23.10
N GLY A 103 15.28 1.47 22.84
CA GLY A 103 16.54 1.57 23.60
C GLY A 103 17.65 0.64 23.13
N THR A 104 17.35 -0.38 22.33
CA THR A 104 18.35 -1.33 21.78
C THR A 104 18.39 -1.25 20.26
N LEU A 105 19.60 -1.15 19.69
CA LEU A 105 19.80 -1.15 18.24
C LEU A 105 19.57 -2.57 17.66
N LEU A 106 18.84 -2.65 16.55
CA LEU A 106 18.59 -3.91 15.85
C LEU A 106 19.68 -4.25 14.80
N GLY A 107 20.42 -3.25 14.34
CA GLY A 107 21.27 -3.36 13.15
C GLY A 107 20.46 -3.50 11.86
N VAL A 108 21.11 -3.29 10.71
CA VAL A 108 20.44 -3.32 9.39
C VAL A 108 19.68 -4.64 9.12
N PRO A 109 20.24 -5.84 9.39
CA PRO A 109 19.50 -7.09 9.17
C PRO A 109 18.25 -7.21 10.06
N GLY A 110 18.34 -6.74 11.32
CA GLY A 110 17.22 -6.75 12.24
C GLY A 110 16.10 -5.80 11.81
N LEU A 111 16.45 -4.60 11.33
CA LEU A 111 15.49 -3.65 10.76
C LEU A 111 14.78 -4.23 9.55
N ILE A 112 15.53 -4.81 8.60
CA ILE A 112 14.97 -5.48 7.42
C ILE A 112 13.92 -6.52 7.84
N ASN A 113 14.27 -7.38 8.80
CA ASN A 113 13.35 -8.41 9.27
C ASN A 113 12.12 -7.82 9.97
N ALA A 114 12.30 -6.80 10.82
CA ALA A 114 11.21 -6.18 11.56
C ALA A 114 10.20 -5.48 10.63
N TYR A 115 10.68 -4.66 9.68
CA TYR A 115 9.82 -3.96 8.72
C TYR A 115 9.10 -4.94 7.78
N LYS A 116 9.82 -5.95 7.30
CA LYS A 116 9.23 -7.05 6.50
C LYS A 116 8.11 -7.74 7.27
N THR A 117 8.37 -8.13 8.51
CA THR A 117 7.43 -8.90 9.34
C THR A 117 6.19 -8.06 9.66
N ALA A 118 6.37 -6.81 10.11
CA ALA A 118 5.26 -5.92 10.44
C ALA A 118 4.34 -5.67 9.23
N ALA A 119 4.92 -5.37 8.05
CA ALA A 119 4.16 -5.18 6.82
C ALA A 119 3.41 -6.45 6.40
N SER A 120 4.05 -7.62 6.52
CA SER A 120 3.43 -8.91 6.20
C SER A 120 2.21 -9.19 7.07
N LEU A 121 2.32 -8.95 8.39
CA LEU A 121 1.22 -9.13 9.34
C LEU A 121 0.03 -8.22 9.00
N ALA A 122 0.25 -6.94 8.72
CA ALA A 122 -0.83 -6.04 8.34
C ALA A 122 -1.55 -6.53 7.05
N LEU A 123 -0.79 -6.94 6.03
CA LEU A 123 -1.33 -7.47 4.77
C LEU A 123 -1.96 -8.88 4.87
N GLN A 124 -1.86 -9.55 6.02
CA GLN A 124 -2.59 -10.80 6.29
C GLN A 124 -3.95 -10.56 6.94
N LEU A 125 -4.14 -9.40 7.58
CA LEU A 125 -5.36 -9.06 8.31
C LEU A 125 -6.45 -8.40 7.45
N THR A 126 -6.18 -8.18 6.17
CA THR A 126 -7.15 -7.65 5.21
C THR A 126 -7.32 -8.63 4.04
N PRO A 127 -8.55 -8.93 3.60
CA PRO A 127 -8.78 -9.75 2.41
C PRO A 127 -8.17 -9.12 1.16
N ILE A 128 -7.45 -9.92 0.40
CA ILE A 128 -7.00 -9.56 -0.94
C ILE A 128 -8.16 -9.82 -1.90
N VAL A 129 -8.46 -8.86 -2.76
CA VAL A 129 -9.49 -8.96 -3.79
C VAL A 129 -8.87 -8.90 -5.17
N GLU A 130 -9.44 -9.64 -6.10
CA GLU A 130 -9.15 -9.55 -7.52
C GLU A 130 -10.15 -8.60 -8.19
N LYS A 131 -9.66 -7.70 -9.06
CA LYS A 131 -10.49 -6.73 -9.79
C LYS A 131 -10.16 -6.75 -11.28
N PRO A 132 -11.16 -6.62 -12.17
CA PRO A 132 -10.91 -6.48 -13.59
C PRO A 132 -10.25 -5.13 -13.90
N VAL A 133 -9.36 -5.11 -14.89
CA VAL A 133 -8.85 -3.88 -15.47
C VAL A 133 -9.95 -3.29 -16.36
N LEU A 134 -10.46 -2.12 -15.98
CA LEU A 134 -11.48 -1.41 -16.75
C LEU A 134 -10.80 -0.47 -17.75
N VAL A 135 -11.35 -0.41 -18.96
CA VAL A 135 -10.96 0.55 -20.00
C VAL A 135 -12.14 1.48 -20.24
N ILE A 136 -11.89 2.78 -20.18
CA ILE A 136 -12.89 3.79 -20.51
C ILE A 136 -12.90 3.95 -22.02
N PHE A 137 -14.08 3.84 -22.63
CA PHE A 137 -14.29 4.09 -24.05
C PHE A 137 -15.27 5.25 -24.23
N GLU A 138 -15.05 6.04 -25.27
CA GLU A 138 -16.00 7.03 -25.75
C GLU A 138 -16.69 6.48 -27.01
N LEU A 139 -18.01 6.62 -27.07
CA LEU A 139 -18.82 6.20 -28.21
C LEU A 139 -19.48 7.43 -28.82
N GLN A 140 -19.30 7.62 -30.13
CA GLN A 140 -19.97 8.65 -30.92
C GLN A 140 -20.90 7.99 -31.92
N TYR A 141 -22.15 8.41 -31.95
CA TYR A 141 -23.20 7.84 -32.79
C TYR A 141 -24.27 8.90 -33.07
N GLU A 142 -25.05 8.72 -34.13
CA GLU A 142 -26.18 9.60 -34.46
C GLU A 142 -27.29 9.50 -33.40
N TYR A 143 -27.99 10.61 -33.13
CA TYR A 143 -29.00 10.68 -32.06
C TYR A 143 -30.12 9.62 -32.19
N ASN A 144 -30.50 9.27 -33.42
CA ASN A 144 -31.48 8.22 -33.72
C ASN A 144 -31.08 6.82 -33.20
N LEU A 145 -29.79 6.55 -32.99
CA LEU A 145 -29.27 5.26 -32.48
C LEU A 145 -29.22 5.19 -30.95
N MET A 146 -29.64 6.23 -30.23
CA MET A 146 -29.58 6.30 -28.76
C MET A 146 -30.19 5.08 -28.06
N ASN A 147 -31.40 4.67 -28.46
CA ASN A 147 -32.06 3.53 -27.83
C ASN A 147 -31.29 2.21 -28.05
N ASP A 148 -30.81 1.97 -29.27
CA ASP A 148 -30.09 0.75 -29.61
C ASP A 148 -28.74 0.67 -28.90
N VAL A 149 -28.01 1.79 -28.85
CA VAL A 149 -26.74 1.90 -28.12
C VAL A 149 -26.94 1.66 -26.62
N MET A 150 -27.96 2.26 -26.01
CA MET A 150 -28.25 2.06 -24.58
C MET A 150 -28.68 0.63 -24.26
N ILE A 151 -29.38 -0.06 -25.17
CA ILE A 151 -29.72 -1.49 -25.02
C ILE A 151 -28.45 -2.34 -25.08
N PHE A 152 -27.54 -2.04 -26.01
CA PHE A 152 -26.28 -2.77 -26.17
C PHE A 152 -25.35 -2.59 -24.97
N VAL A 153 -25.20 -1.36 -24.45
CA VAL A 153 -24.27 -1.04 -23.33
C VAL A 153 -24.79 -1.53 -21.98
N LYS A 154 -26.10 -1.66 -21.78
CA LYS A 154 -26.69 -2.16 -20.52
C LYS A 154 -26.69 -3.68 -20.39
N ARG A 155 -26.45 -4.40 -21.50
CA ARG A 155 -26.29 -5.86 -21.48
C ARG A 155 -24.92 -6.24 -20.95
#